data_AF-A0A1Q7TJP4-F1
#
_entry.id   AF-A0A1Q7TJP4-F1
#
_cell.length_a   1.000
_cell.length_b   1.000
_cell.length_c   1.000
_cell.angle_alpha   90.00
_cell.angle_beta   90.00
_cell.angle_gamma   90.00
#
_symmetry.space_group_name_H-M   'P 1'
#
loop_
_entity.id
_entity.type
_entity.pdbx_description
1 polymer ?
#
loop_
_entity_poly.entity_id
_entity_poly.type
_entity_poly.pdbx_seq_one_letter_code
_entity_poly.pdbx_strand_id
1 'polypeptide(L)'
;MLRILLSIGGTEIMHFQTWQDKAGNAPPLTDPTNGLVFPDLNADGELTQTNLIMPEPTIFLRRRFPICSIIRPTETRGAAMAALNAFTADGLFIGQPSAFFTLLNGLARAADAARRM
;
A
#
# COMPACT_ATOMS: atom_id res chain seq x y z
N MET A 1 10.59 -0.92 -7.35
CA MET A 1 9.66 -0.52 -6.28
C MET A 1 8.46 -1.47 -6.15
N LEU A 2 7.74 -1.78 -7.24
CA LEU A 2 6.55 -2.64 -7.21
C LEU A 2 6.76 -4.06 -6.64
N ARG A 3 7.90 -4.70 -6.92
CA ARG A 3 8.25 -6.02 -6.36
C ARG A 3 8.53 -6.01 -4.86
N ILE A 4 9.04 -4.89 -4.32
CA ILE A 4 9.40 -4.71 -2.91
C ILE A 4 8.11 -4.60 -2.09
N LEU A 5 7.18 -3.72 -2.48
CA LEU A 5 5.89 -3.53 -1.78
C LEU A 5 5.03 -4.81 -1.71
N LEU A 6 5.12 -5.70 -2.71
CA LEU A 6 4.37 -6.97 -2.75
C LEU A 6 4.99 -8.06 -1.88
N SER A 7 6.30 -8.02 -1.61
CA SER A 7 6.99 -9.08 -0.85
C SER A 7 7.04 -8.87 0.66
N ILE A 8 6.61 -7.71 1.19
CA ILE A 8 7.08 -7.27 2.52
C ILE A 8 5.96 -6.79 3.46
N GLY A 9 4.70 -6.93 3.02
CA GLY A 9 3.51 -6.77 3.86
C GLY A 9 3.22 -5.32 4.28
N GLY A 10 2.14 -5.12 5.06
CA GLY A 10 1.67 -3.79 5.47
C GLY A 10 2.70 -2.97 6.28
N THR A 11 3.60 -3.65 6.99
CA THR A 11 4.66 -3.00 7.79
C THR A 11 5.62 -2.20 6.94
N GLU A 12 6.02 -2.70 5.80
CA GLU A 12 6.96 -1.96 4.95
C GLU A 12 6.31 -0.79 4.23
N ILE A 13 5.02 -0.89 3.95
CA ILE A 13 4.25 0.23 3.42
C ILE A 13 4.22 1.37 4.44
N MET A 14 3.99 1.05 5.72
CA MET A 14 4.06 2.03 6.81
C MET A 14 5.47 2.61 6.99
N HIS A 15 6.53 1.79 6.87
CA HIS A 15 7.91 2.28 6.91
C HIS A 15 8.21 3.22 5.75
N PHE A 16 7.81 2.86 4.52
CA PHE A 16 8.02 3.69 3.34
C PHE A 16 7.26 5.01 3.44
N GLN A 17 6.02 5.00 3.93
CA GLN A 17 5.23 6.20 4.20
C GLN A 17 5.89 7.10 5.24
N THR A 18 6.40 6.52 6.33
CA THR A 18 7.11 7.28 7.37
C THR A 18 8.41 7.88 6.83
N TRP A 19 9.15 7.13 6.02
CA TRP A 19 10.36 7.63 5.36
C TRP A 19 10.04 8.77 4.38
N GLN A 20 9.01 8.60 3.55
CA GLN A 20 8.56 9.62 2.61
C GLN A 20 8.11 10.89 3.34
N ASP A 21 7.37 10.77 4.45
CA ASP A 21 7.02 11.91 5.32
C ASP A 21 8.28 12.68 5.76
N LYS A 22 9.28 11.95 6.26
CA LYS A 22 10.52 12.58 6.74
C LYS A 22 11.32 13.21 5.60
N ALA A 23 11.39 12.57 4.44
CA ALA A 23 12.03 13.12 3.25
C ALA A 23 11.31 14.38 2.72
N GLY A 24 9.98 14.38 2.72
CA GLY A 24 9.16 15.51 2.29
C GLY A 24 9.22 16.74 3.21
N ASN A 25 9.70 16.58 4.44
CA ASN A 25 9.98 17.69 5.36
C ASN A 25 11.36 18.34 5.14
N ALA A 26 12.14 17.90 4.15
CA ALA A 26 13.44 18.48 3.87
C ALA A 26 13.30 19.97 3.51
N PRO A 27 14.01 20.89 4.19
CA PRO A 27 13.98 22.30 3.85
C PRO A 27 14.66 22.53 2.50
N PRO A 28 14.21 23.53 1.71
CA PRO A 28 14.92 23.93 0.51
C PRO A 28 16.34 24.37 0.85
N LEU A 29 17.32 23.92 0.07
CA LEU A 29 18.73 24.17 0.30
C LEU A 29 19.43 24.47 -1.02
N THR A 30 20.33 25.46 -1.01
CA THR A 30 21.28 25.66 -2.10
C THR A 30 22.67 25.33 -1.58
N ASP A 31 23.36 24.43 -2.26
CA ASP A 31 24.74 24.07 -1.94
C ASP A 31 25.65 25.28 -2.25
N PRO A 32 26.36 25.83 -1.24
CA PRO A 32 27.18 27.02 -1.42
C PRO A 32 28.46 26.77 -2.24
N THR A 33 28.84 25.51 -2.47
CA THR A 33 30.09 25.14 -3.14
C THR A 33 29.94 24.94 -4.64
N ASN A 34 28.75 24.55 -5.10
CA ASN A 34 28.50 24.22 -6.51
C ASN A 34 27.17 24.79 -7.05
N GLY A 35 26.35 25.43 -6.21
CA GLY A 35 25.08 26.03 -6.60
C GLY A 35 23.94 25.04 -6.85
N LEU A 36 24.09 23.76 -6.47
CA LEU A 36 23.04 22.76 -6.60
C LEU A 36 21.86 23.12 -5.69
N VAL A 37 20.65 23.14 -6.26
CA VAL A 37 19.43 23.52 -5.55
C VAL A 37 18.61 22.27 -5.25
N PHE A 38 18.33 22.04 -3.98
CA PHE A 38 17.22 21.21 -3.51
C PHE A 38 15.99 22.10 -3.38
N PRO A 39 14.97 21.93 -4.25
CA PRO A 39 13.80 22.80 -4.29
C PRO A 39 12.88 22.58 -3.08
N ASP A 40 11.97 23.53 -2.86
CA ASP A 40 10.86 23.33 -1.94
C ASP A 40 9.90 22.28 -2.52
N LEU A 41 9.87 21.11 -1.88
CA LEU A 41 9.04 19.99 -2.30
C LEU A 41 7.55 20.19 -2.00
N ASN A 42 7.16 21.23 -1.26
CA ASN A 42 5.79 21.49 -0.83
C ASN A 42 5.20 22.80 -1.37
N ALA A 43 5.85 23.40 -2.38
CA ALA A 43 5.44 24.70 -2.94
C ALA A 43 4.04 24.69 -3.60
N ASP A 44 3.57 23.52 -4.05
CA ASP A 44 2.36 23.37 -4.87
C ASP A 44 1.06 23.11 -4.05
N GLY A 45 1.13 23.18 -2.71
CA GLY A 45 -0.02 23.07 -1.80
C GLY A 45 -0.33 21.67 -1.28
N GLU A 46 -1.40 21.54 -0.48
CA GLU A 46 -1.70 20.35 0.34
C GLU A 46 -1.90 19.06 -0.48
N LEU A 47 -2.48 19.15 -1.69
CA LEU A 47 -2.71 17.98 -2.56
C LEU A 47 -1.40 17.36 -3.09
N THR A 48 -0.35 18.17 -3.24
CA THR A 48 0.96 17.72 -3.72
C THR A 48 2.00 17.73 -2.60
N GLN A 49 1.54 17.88 -1.36
CA GLN A 49 2.39 17.98 -0.19
C GLN A 49 3.07 16.63 0.07
N THR A 50 4.40 16.67 0.08
CA THR A 50 5.25 15.48 0.08
C THR A 50 5.45 14.87 1.47
N ASN A 51 4.99 15.53 2.53
CA ASN A 51 5.06 15.05 3.91
C ASN A 51 3.72 14.55 4.50
N LEU A 52 2.78 14.11 3.65
CA LEU A 52 1.56 13.43 4.12
C LEU A 52 1.82 11.93 4.28
N ILE A 53 1.77 11.44 5.52
CA ILE A 53 2.03 10.01 5.83
C ILE A 53 0.90 9.10 5.31
N MET A 54 -0.34 9.61 5.30
CA MET A 54 -1.48 8.86 4.79
C MET A 54 -1.63 9.11 3.28
N PRO A 55 -1.92 8.06 2.48
CA PRO A 55 -2.19 8.24 1.06
C PRO A 55 -3.39 9.15 0.87
N GLU A 56 -3.43 9.86 -0.27
CA GLU A 56 -4.61 10.64 -0.62
C GLU A 56 -5.90 9.80 -0.53
N PRO A 57 -6.94 10.32 0.13
CA PRO A 57 -8.23 9.66 0.18
C PRO A 57 -8.77 9.47 -1.24
N THR A 58 -9.27 8.27 -1.56
CA THR A 58 -9.85 7.96 -2.88
C THR A 58 -11.23 7.33 -2.76
N ILE A 59 -11.93 7.22 -3.89
CA ILE A 59 -13.23 6.54 -3.96
C ILE A 59 -13.01 5.05 -3.73
N PHE A 60 -13.53 4.55 -2.61
CA PHE A 60 -13.48 3.13 -2.27
C PHE A 60 -14.66 2.38 -2.88
N LEU A 61 -14.41 1.65 -3.97
CA LEU A 61 -15.37 0.84 -4.74
C LEU A 61 -16.54 1.62 -5.37
N ARG A 62 -17.24 2.46 -4.61
CA ARG A 62 -18.41 3.26 -5.02
C ARG A 62 -18.46 4.57 -4.23
N ARG A 63 -18.90 5.66 -4.88
CA ARG A 63 -19.02 7.01 -4.28
C ARG A 63 -19.98 7.12 -3.08
N ARG A 64 -20.80 6.10 -2.82
CA ARG A 64 -21.68 6.05 -1.64
C ARG A 64 -20.93 5.74 -0.34
N PHE A 65 -19.74 5.17 -0.44
CA PHE A 65 -18.90 4.90 0.73
C PHE A 65 -18.04 6.13 1.04
N PRO A 66 -17.71 6.37 2.32
CA PRO A 66 -16.78 7.43 2.70
C PRO A 66 -15.46 7.32 1.93
N ILE A 67 -14.87 8.47 1.63
CA ILE A 67 -13.54 8.53 1.01
C ILE A 67 -12.53 7.97 2.02
N CYS A 68 -11.67 7.06 1.57
CA CYS A 68 -10.62 6.51 2.41
C CYS A 68 -9.35 6.23 1.62
N SER A 69 -8.23 6.16 2.31
CA SER A 69 -6.95 5.79 1.73
C SER A 69 -6.89 4.28 1.58
N ILE A 70 -6.56 3.81 0.37
CA ILE A 70 -6.46 2.37 0.09
C ILE A 70 -5.17 2.05 -0.65
N ILE A 71 -4.62 0.89 -0.35
CA ILE A 71 -3.53 0.30 -1.11
C ILE A 71 -4.15 -0.71 -2.07
N ARG A 72 -3.95 -0.49 -3.38
CA ARG A 72 -4.38 -1.44 -4.43
C ARG A 72 -3.17 -2.14 -5.04
N PRO A 73 -3.02 -3.46 -4.85
CA PRO A 73 -2.08 -4.24 -5.64
C PRO A 73 -2.39 -4.08 -7.13
N THR A 74 -1.36 -3.85 -7.94
CA THR A 74 -1.52 -3.75 -9.40
C THR A 74 -1.44 -5.12 -10.07
N GLU A 75 -0.66 -6.04 -9.50
CA GLU A 75 -0.59 -7.45 -9.90
C GLU A 75 -1.50 -8.30 -9.03
N THR A 76 -2.73 -8.51 -9.49
CA THR A 76 -3.78 -9.21 -8.72
C THR A 76 -4.06 -10.62 -9.22
N ARG A 77 -3.43 -11.07 -10.31
CA ARG A 77 -3.71 -12.38 -10.89
C ARG A 77 -3.25 -13.50 -9.95
N GLY A 78 -4.19 -14.20 -9.32
CA GLY A 78 -3.88 -15.30 -8.41
C GLY A 78 -3.32 -14.83 -7.05
N ALA A 79 -3.34 -13.53 -6.78
CA ALA A 79 -2.69 -12.95 -5.61
C ALA A 79 -3.40 -13.35 -4.30
N ALA A 80 -4.74 -13.47 -4.31
CA ALA A 80 -5.50 -13.85 -3.13
C ALA A 80 -5.28 -15.31 -2.76
N MET A 81 -5.28 -16.22 -3.74
CA MET A 81 -4.94 -17.63 -3.51
C MET A 81 -3.48 -17.80 -3.07
N ALA A 82 -2.55 -17.05 -3.67
CA ALA A 82 -1.14 -17.07 -3.27
C ALA A 82 -0.96 -16.62 -1.81
N ALA A 83 -1.63 -15.54 -1.40
CA ALA A 83 -1.59 -15.05 -0.02
C ALA A 83 -2.18 -16.07 0.97
N LEU A 84 -3.33 -16.68 0.66
CA LEU A 84 -3.92 -17.73 1.49
C LEU A 84 -2.95 -18.92 1.68
N ASN A 85 -2.31 -19.36 0.60
CA ASN A 85 -1.35 -20.46 0.64
C ASN A 85 -0.13 -20.09 1.48
N ALA A 86 0.42 -18.89 1.31
CA ALA A 86 1.56 -18.40 2.08
C ALA A 86 1.26 -18.35 3.58
N PHE A 87 0.15 -17.71 3.98
CA PHE A 87 -0.23 -17.64 5.39
C PHE A 87 -0.53 -19.01 6.01
N THR A 88 -1.08 -19.93 5.22
CA THR A 88 -1.28 -21.31 5.67
C THR A 88 0.06 -22.02 5.89
N ALA A 89 1.02 -21.85 4.97
CA ALA A 89 2.36 -22.41 5.07
C ALA A 89 3.17 -21.83 6.25
N ASP A 90 2.98 -20.54 6.54
CA ASP A 90 3.59 -19.84 7.69
C ASP A 90 2.97 -20.27 9.03
N GLY A 91 1.92 -21.11 9.01
CA GLY A 91 1.27 -21.62 10.21
C GLY A 91 0.31 -20.63 10.87
N LEU A 92 -0.07 -19.53 10.18
CA LEU A 92 -0.97 -18.51 10.73
C LEU A 92 -2.33 -19.08 11.17
N PHE A 93 -2.75 -20.19 10.55
CA PHE A 93 -4.06 -20.81 10.77
C PHE A 93 -3.99 -22.18 11.46
N ILE A 94 -2.90 -22.49 12.16
CA ILE A 94 -2.80 -23.73 12.95
C ILE A 94 -3.95 -23.79 13.97
N GLY A 95 -4.60 -24.94 14.05
CA GLY A 95 -5.74 -25.17 14.97
C GLY A 95 -7.10 -24.73 14.45
N GLN A 96 -7.18 -24.12 13.27
CA GLN A 96 -8.46 -23.76 12.65
C GLN A 96 -9.19 -24.98 12.05
N PRO A 97 -10.53 -25.03 12.10
CA PRO A 97 -11.31 -26.16 11.58
C PRO A 97 -11.33 -26.19 10.05
N SER A 98 -11.64 -27.34 9.45
CA SER A 98 -11.74 -27.48 7.99
C SER A 98 -12.71 -26.49 7.33
N ALA A 99 -13.82 -26.18 8.01
CA ALA A 99 -14.81 -25.20 7.55
C ALA A 99 -14.22 -23.80 7.35
N PHE A 100 -13.23 -23.40 8.17
CA PHE A 100 -12.52 -22.13 8.05
C PHE A 100 -11.72 -22.08 6.73
N PHE A 101 -10.99 -23.14 6.40
CA PHE A 101 -10.24 -23.22 5.15
C PHE A 101 -11.15 -23.28 3.94
N THR A 102 -12.31 -23.94 4.03
CA THR A 102 -13.33 -23.93 2.96
C THR A 102 -13.81 -22.50 2.69
N LEU A 103 -14.12 -21.74 3.74
CA LEU A 103 -14.53 -20.34 3.63
C LEU A 103 -13.43 -19.48 3.00
N LEU A 104 -12.21 -19.56 3.51
CA LEU A 104 -11.08 -18.76 3.00
C LEU A 104 -10.77 -19.07 1.53
N ASN A 105 -10.78 -20.35 1.14
CA ASN A 105 -10.61 -20.73 -0.26
C ASN A 105 -11.71 -20.14 -1.16
N GLY A 106 -12.96 -20.13 -0.70
CA GLY A 106 -14.07 -19.51 -1.41
C GLY A 106 -13.85 -18.00 -1.60
N LEU A 107 -13.46 -17.29 -0.54
CA LEU A 107 -13.18 -15.86 -0.58
C LEU A 107 -11.99 -15.53 -1.49
N ALA A 108 -10.89 -16.29 -1.39
CA ALA A 108 -9.70 -16.07 -2.20
C ALA A 108 -9.98 -16.29 -3.70
N ARG A 109 -10.72 -17.34 -4.06
CA ARG A 109 -11.16 -17.56 -5.46
C ARG A 109 -12.04 -16.43 -5.98
N ALA A 110 -12.99 -15.96 -5.17
CA ALA A 110 -13.86 -14.85 -5.54
C ALA A 110 -13.06 -13.54 -5.74
N ALA A 111 -12.07 -13.29 -4.89
CA ALA A 111 -11.19 -12.13 -5.00
C ALA A 111 -10.29 -12.19 -6.25
N ASP A 112 -9.71 -13.35 -6.56
CA ASP A 112 -8.89 -13.53 -7.78
C ASP A 112 -9.73 -13.43 -9.07
N ALA A 113 -11.00 -13.84 -9.01
CA ALA A 113 -11.94 -13.71 -10.13
C ALA A 113 -12.52 -12.30 -10.28
N ALA A 114 -12.35 -11.42 -9.28
CA ALA A 114 -12.91 -10.08 -9.31
C ALA A 114 -12.26 -9.25 -10.41
N ARG A 115 -13.08 -8.67 -11.29
CA ARG A 115 -12.64 -7.76 -12.34
C ARG A 115 -12.77 -6.33 -11.87
N ARG A 116 -11.83 -5.47 -12.30
CA ARG A 116 -11.96 -4.01 -12.13
C ARG A 116 -13.21 -3.56 -12.89
N MET A 117 -14.11 -2.90 -12.18
CA MET A 117 -15.16 -2.06 -12.79
C MET A 117 -14.58 -0.70 -13.13
#